data_AF-W9IND0-F1
#
_entry.id   AF-W9IND0-F1
#
_cell.length_a   1.000
_cell.length_b   1.000
_cell.length_c   1.000
_cell.angle_alpha   90.00
_cell.angle_beta   90.00
_cell.angle_gamma   90.00
#
_symmetry.space_group_name_H-M   'P 1'
#
loop_
_entity.id
_entity.type
_entity.pdbx_description
1 polymer ?
#
loop_
_entity_poly.entity_id
_entity_poly.type
_entity_poly.pdbx_seq_one_letter_code
_entity_poly.pdbx_strand_id
1 'polypeptide(L)'
;MAEPGSPGWKWFPNVKANWSLDVVTLLAVIGESSMAEQTQTITASLLCLLPRLIPAPQALLKPSRPSRMPETLAKMTGVYSGTTLDSVGFFATIITPLDALQPFSFCVLEITHTDPSFGDIDMNPPSAQESWSTRSLKWVKSRRSSFHNIEKLSNEKDSQSNRIPRAPHVEEGGLPLPNTARTTTFRPPGDSSPSNADAPRPLVRRPTAKQKVQDMLANPTFANTKRRPAVPAKLFSPIHILSVFSCLLSIAIITCAVVWQDGNAILAVSLISFASTVVGYASFWHPILMNRKHTNEVPRGDVMIRTREGAFLLIKCTEEVARELYSGTEECHYHVGGRTYRLLMALGTTLLMLSVVLLGNCTWNSQIFIGGSYIVLNGLYWGLGMLPRSYFWDLSRYQWQDVTPEDAKNADEITDVNDQREGYPSFTRTLWFAIRETQLTGWVGRSGAAPGTRQWNKWLKEALQNAKNGNRSWDSVARKDAIMKESLSADEIPDEAAQHAPAVEVQNSPTEKDRTTF
;
A
#
# COMPACT_ATOMS: atom_id res chain seq x y z
N MET A 1 -37.24 27.40 34.61
CA MET A 1 -37.81 26.63 33.47
C MET A 1 -38.38 27.66 32.50
N ALA A 2 -37.85 27.73 31.28
CA ALA A 2 -38.29 28.74 30.30
C ALA A 2 -39.62 28.30 29.65
N GLU A 3 -40.51 29.26 29.39
CA GLU A 3 -41.83 28.99 28.84
C GLU A 3 -41.80 28.53 27.36
N PRO A 4 -42.71 27.61 26.98
CA PRO A 4 -42.87 27.15 25.61
C PRO A 4 -43.40 28.30 24.74
N GLY A 5 -42.51 28.92 23.95
CA GLY A 5 -42.83 30.09 23.13
C GLY A 5 -41.72 31.13 23.06
N SER A 6 -40.71 31.03 23.93
CA SER A 6 -39.51 31.87 23.83
C SER A 6 -38.76 31.60 22.50
N PRO A 7 -38.28 32.64 21.79
CA PRO A 7 -37.68 32.49 20.46
C PRO A 7 -36.44 31.59 20.41
N GLY A 8 -35.82 31.30 21.58
CA GLY A 8 -34.71 30.37 21.71
C GLY A 8 -35.09 28.87 21.68
N TRP A 9 -36.37 28.52 21.76
CA TRP A 9 -36.85 27.12 21.86
C TRP A 9 -37.47 26.55 20.59
N LYS A 10 -37.53 27.30 19.48
CA LYS A 10 -38.10 26.81 18.20
C LYS A 10 -37.33 25.65 17.56
N TRP A 11 -36.05 25.48 17.94
CA TRP A 11 -35.15 24.50 17.36
C TRP A 11 -35.18 23.14 18.04
N PHE A 12 -35.82 23.03 19.20
CA PHE A 12 -35.89 21.77 19.94
C PHE A 12 -37.33 21.28 19.93
N PRO A 13 -37.58 19.98 19.67
CA PRO A 13 -38.93 19.45 19.71
C PRO A 13 -39.53 19.69 21.10
N ASN A 14 -40.74 20.23 21.15
CA ASN A 14 -41.50 20.36 22.40
C ASN A 14 -41.60 18.98 23.04
N VAL A 15 -41.16 18.90 24.30
CA VAL A 15 -41.04 17.72 25.18
C VAL A 15 -41.82 16.49 24.65
N LYS A 16 -41.12 15.57 23.96
CA LYS A 16 -41.65 14.21 23.79
C LYS A 16 -41.58 13.53 25.16
N ALA A 17 -42.74 13.10 25.68
CA ALA A 17 -42.82 12.43 26.98
C ALA A 17 -42.07 11.07 27.01
N ASN A 18 -41.77 10.50 25.84
CA ASN A 18 -41.11 9.20 25.70
C ASN A 18 -39.84 9.34 24.85
N TRP A 19 -38.71 8.85 25.38
CA TRP A 19 -37.46 8.69 24.65
C TRP A 19 -37.53 7.37 23.86
N SER A 20 -37.47 7.42 22.53
CA SER A 20 -37.43 6.24 21.67
C SER A 20 -36.00 5.94 21.24
N LEU A 21 -35.49 4.75 21.57
CA LEU A 21 -34.34 4.18 20.87
C LEU A 21 -34.81 3.74 19.48
N ASP A 22 -34.58 4.58 18.49
CA ASP A 22 -35.14 4.45 17.14
C ASP A 22 -34.31 3.54 16.22
N VAL A 23 -34.92 3.07 15.13
CA VAL A 23 -34.31 2.23 14.07
C VAL A 23 -33.03 2.83 13.50
N VAL A 24 -32.94 4.15 13.45
CA VAL A 24 -31.74 4.88 12.99
C VAL A 24 -30.54 4.62 13.92
N THR A 25 -30.76 4.49 15.23
CA THR A 25 -29.73 4.16 16.21
C THR A 25 -29.19 2.74 16.01
N LEU A 26 -30.07 1.79 15.67
CA LEU A 26 -29.66 0.42 15.34
C LEU A 26 -28.86 0.38 14.02
N LEU A 27 -29.30 1.12 13.01
CA LEU A 27 -28.59 1.26 11.73
C LEU A 27 -27.19 1.87 11.87
N ALA A 28 -27.00 2.77 12.83
CA ALA A 28 -25.69 3.32 13.14
C ALA A 28 -24.71 2.26 13.69
N VAL A 29 -25.22 1.14 14.24
CA VAL A 29 -24.41 0.04 14.78
C VAL A 29 -24.21 -1.08 13.75
N ILE A 30 -25.18 -1.26 12.85
CA ILE A 30 -25.12 -2.27 11.78
C ILE A 30 -24.02 -1.89 10.77
N GLY A 31 -23.19 -2.88 10.38
CA GLY A 31 -22.08 -2.71 9.44
C GLY A 31 -20.68 -2.68 10.07
N GLU A 32 -20.57 -3.01 11.36
CA GLU A 32 -19.28 -3.04 12.06
C GLU A 32 -18.23 -3.92 11.36
N SER A 33 -18.61 -5.09 10.86
CA SER A 33 -17.71 -6.00 10.15
C SER A 33 -17.15 -5.39 8.86
N SER A 34 -18.04 -4.84 8.01
CA SER A 34 -17.64 -4.18 6.76
C SER A 34 -16.75 -2.95 7.01
N MET A 35 -17.02 -2.21 8.08
CA MET A 35 -16.20 -1.06 8.46
C MET A 35 -14.85 -1.47 9.07
N ALA A 36 -14.80 -2.57 9.82
CA ALA A 36 -13.60 -3.09 10.46
C ALA A 36 -12.53 -3.50 9.44
N GLU A 37 -12.92 -4.05 8.29
CA GLU A 37 -12.01 -4.41 7.18
C GLU A 37 -11.34 -3.18 6.57
N GLN A 38 -12.10 -2.10 6.37
CA GLN A 38 -11.62 -0.89 5.71
C GLN A 38 -10.91 0.07 6.65
N THR A 39 -10.97 -0.17 7.96
CA THR A 39 -10.42 0.71 9.01
C THR A 39 -8.94 1.02 8.80
N GLN A 40 -8.10 0.00 8.55
CA GLN A 40 -6.66 0.20 8.37
C GLN A 40 -6.36 1.11 7.18
N THR A 41 -7.05 0.90 6.05
CA THR A 41 -6.91 1.71 4.84
C THR A 41 -7.40 3.14 5.04
N ILE A 42 -8.51 3.34 5.76
CA ILE A 42 -9.07 4.66 6.07
C ILE A 42 -8.06 5.48 6.88
N THR A 43 -7.50 4.88 7.92
CA THR A 43 -6.62 5.57 8.87
C THR A 43 -5.18 5.72 8.38
N ALA A 44 -4.83 5.11 7.25
CA ALA A 44 -3.54 5.26 6.58
C ALA A 44 -3.42 6.55 5.74
N SER A 45 -4.49 7.35 5.62
CA SER A 45 -4.55 8.53 4.76
C SER A 45 -5.08 9.76 5.50
N LEU A 46 -4.64 10.94 5.06
CA LEU A 46 -5.02 12.22 5.67
C LEU A 46 -6.54 12.48 5.66
N LEU A 47 -7.27 11.86 4.72
CA LEU A 47 -8.72 11.97 4.65
C LEU A 47 -9.44 11.31 5.85
N CYS A 48 -8.72 10.61 6.73
CA CYS A 48 -9.24 10.20 8.03
C CYS A 48 -9.58 11.39 8.96
N LEU A 49 -8.97 12.57 8.73
CA LEU A 49 -9.20 13.79 9.51
C LEU A 49 -10.42 14.59 9.04
N LEU A 50 -11.08 14.12 7.96
CA LEU A 50 -12.23 14.80 7.39
C LEU A 50 -13.48 14.55 8.26
N PRO A 51 -14.19 15.59 8.74
CA PRO A 51 -15.41 15.42 9.51
C PRO A 51 -16.51 14.82 8.63
N ARG A 52 -16.90 13.58 8.92
CA ARG A 52 -17.82 12.82 8.07
C ARG A 52 -18.68 11.84 8.85
N LEU A 53 -19.75 11.37 8.22
CA LEU A 53 -20.60 10.33 8.78
C LEU A 53 -19.96 8.95 8.57
N ILE A 54 -19.75 8.20 9.64
CA ILE A 54 -19.20 6.85 9.56
C ILE A 54 -20.25 5.87 10.08
N PRO A 55 -20.67 4.87 9.28
CA PRO A 55 -21.48 3.77 9.80
C PRO A 55 -20.64 2.93 10.76
N ALA A 56 -21.25 2.48 11.85
CA ALA A 56 -20.58 1.70 12.89
C ALA A 56 -19.24 2.29 13.36
N PRO A 57 -19.21 3.56 13.84
CA PRO A 57 -17.95 4.21 14.24
C PRO A 57 -17.25 3.49 15.39
N GLN A 58 -17.96 2.65 16.16
CA GLN A 58 -17.37 1.76 17.16
C GLN A 58 -16.36 0.76 16.57
N ALA A 59 -16.43 0.41 15.28
CA ALA A 59 -15.43 -0.44 14.61
C ALA A 59 -14.02 0.15 14.66
N LEU A 60 -13.92 1.49 14.68
CA LEU A 60 -12.67 2.23 14.79
C LEU A 60 -12.22 2.36 16.26
N LEU A 61 -13.10 2.12 17.23
CA LEU A 61 -12.87 2.32 18.65
C LEU A 61 -12.17 1.13 19.33
N LYS A 62 -11.08 0.63 18.75
CA LYS A 62 -10.38 -0.55 19.28
C LYS A 62 -9.52 -0.21 20.52
N PRO A 63 -9.49 -1.08 21.55
CA PRO A 63 -8.70 -0.84 22.77
C PRO A 63 -7.20 -0.84 22.49
N SER A 64 -6.76 -1.65 21.53
CA SER A 64 -5.40 -1.69 21.02
C SER A 64 -5.40 -1.53 19.51
N ARG A 65 -4.40 -0.80 19.01
CA ARG A 65 -4.18 -0.61 17.59
C ARG A 65 -3.22 -1.68 17.05
N PRO A 66 -3.43 -2.23 15.86
CA PRO A 66 -2.51 -3.21 15.27
C PRO A 66 -1.12 -2.62 15.11
N SER A 67 -0.08 -3.30 15.62
CA SER A 67 1.32 -2.89 15.43
C SER A 67 1.87 -3.28 14.07
N ARG A 68 1.25 -4.26 13.41
CA ARG A 68 1.64 -4.81 12.12
C ARG A 68 0.43 -5.00 11.22
N MET A 69 0.69 -5.03 9.92
CA MET A 69 -0.30 -5.40 8.92
C MET A 69 -0.61 -6.91 8.99
N PRO A 70 -1.81 -7.34 8.55
CA PRO A 70 -2.16 -8.75 8.52
C PRO A 70 -1.28 -9.49 7.52
N GLU A 71 -0.55 -10.49 8.00
CA GLU A 71 0.32 -11.35 7.19
C GLU A 71 -0.48 -12.58 6.70
N THR A 72 -0.17 -13.07 5.50
CA THR A 72 -0.75 -14.32 5.00
C THR A 72 0.18 -15.48 5.30
N LEU A 73 -0.37 -16.55 5.86
CA LEU A 73 0.43 -17.72 6.25
C LEU A 73 0.77 -18.52 4.98
N ALA A 74 2.07 -18.63 4.69
CA ALA A 74 2.63 -19.42 3.59
C ALA A 74 4.11 -19.66 3.86
N LYS A 75 4.62 -20.82 3.43
CA LYS A 75 6.05 -21.12 3.61
C LYS A 75 6.87 -20.41 2.55
N MET A 76 7.62 -19.41 2.97
CA MET A 76 8.53 -18.64 2.16
C MET A 76 9.97 -19.05 2.50
N THR A 77 10.84 -19.19 1.50
CA THR A 77 12.25 -19.48 1.70
C THR A 77 13.10 -18.70 0.71
N GLY A 78 14.09 -17.95 1.20
CA GLY A 78 15.08 -17.31 0.33
C GLY A 78 15.93 -18.37 -0.37
N VAL A 79 16.03 -18.32 -1.69
CA VAL A 79 16.71 -19.35 -2.50
C VAL A 79 18.21 -19.39 -2.19
N TYR A 80 18.83 -18.22 -2.00
CA TYR A 80 20.27 -18.09 -1.73
C TYR A 80 20.58 -17.90 -0.24
N SER A 81 19.78 -17.11 0.47
CA SER A 81 19.94 -16.92 1.92
C SER A 81 19.58 -18.18 2.70
N GLY A 82 18.61 -18.95 2.18
CA GLY A 82 17.99 -20.08 2.85
C GLY A 82 17.30 -19.71 4.16
N THR A 83 16.93 -18.44 4.33
CA THR A 83 16.08 -17.98 5.44
C THR A 83 14.64 -18.38 5.17
N THR A 84 14.02 -19.06 6.13
CA THR A 84 12.65 -19.55 6.03
C THR A 84 11.72 -18.68 6.88
N LEU A 85 10.58 -18.28 6.33
CA LEU A 85 9.51 -17.60 7.03
C LEU A 85 8.21 -18.37 6.79
N ASP A 86 7.35 -18.44 7.81
CA ASP A 86 6.05 -19.13 7.73
C ASP A 86 4.90 -18.17 7.35
N SER A 87 5.22 -16.91 7.05
CA SER A 87 4.29 -15.88 6.61
C SER A 87 4.87 -15.03 5.49
N VAL A 88 3.98 -14.42 4.72
CA VAL A 88 4.25 -13.49 3.62
C VAL A 88 3.64 -12.13 3.98
N GLY A 89 4.39 -11.06 3.71
CA GLY A 89 3.99 -9.68 3.99
C GLY A 89 2.70 -9.27 3.24
N PHE A 90 2.00 -8.29 3.79
CA PHE A 90 0.71 -7.85 3.26
C PHE A 90 0.84 -7.26 1.85
N PHE A 91 1.83 -6.41 1.59
CA PHE A 91 2.04 -5.83 0.26
C PHE A 91 2.50 -6.85 -0.77
N ALA A 92 3.26 -7.86 -0.36
CA ALA A 92 3.63 -8.98 -1.21
C ALA A 92 2.39 -9.74 -1.71
N THR A 93 1.41 -10.00 -0.85
CA THR A 93 0.16 -10.68 -1.22
C THR A 93 -0.73 -9.85 -2.14
N ILE A 94 -0.62 -8.51 -2.11
CA ILE A 94 -1.33 -7.67 -3.09
C ILE A 94 -0.73 -7.82 -4.49
N ILE A 95 0.60 -7.93 -4.59
CA ILE A 95 1.29 -8.14 -5.88
C ILE A 95 1.04 -9.57 -6.37
N THR A 96 1.16 -10.55 -5.46
CA THR A 96 0.99 -11.95 -5.79
C THR A 96 -0.09 -12.56 -4.89
N PRO A 97 -1.35 -12.59 -5.35
CA PRO A 97 -2.44 -13.16 -4.57
C PRO A 97 -2.26 -14.67 -4.43
N LEU A 98 -1.79 -15.11 -3.26
CA LEU A 98 -1.53 -16.52 -2.97
C LEU A 98 -2.81 -17.37 -3.00
N ASP A 99 -3.96 -16.77 -2.66
CA ASP A 99 -5.27 -17.43 -2.67
C ASP A 99 -5.80 -17.70 -4.09
N ALA A 100 -5.23 -17.06 -5.11
CA ALA A 100 -5.62 -17.24 -6.50
C ALA A 100 -4.77 -18.29 -7.25
N LEU A 101 -3.72 -18.82 -6.60
CA LEU A 101 -2.86 -19.84 -7.20
C LEU A 101 -3.58 -21.19 -7.24
N GLN A 102 -3.60 -21.81 -8.41
CA GLN A 102 -4.19 -23.15 -8.57
C GLN A 102 -3.32 -24.23 -7.89
N PRO A 103 -3.91 -25.34 -7.43
CA PRO A 103 -3.17 -26.49 -6.93
C PRO A 103 -2.12 -26.94 -7.94
N PHE A 104 -0.90 -27.23 -7.46
CA PHE A 104 0.21 -27.66 -8.32
C PHE A 104 0.55 -26.72 -9.49
N SER A 105 0.22 -25.43 -9.39
CA SER A 105 0.72 -24.43 -10.35
C SER A 105 2.19 -24.07 -10.09
N PHE A 106 2.88 -23.65 -11.14
CA PHE A 106 4.22 -23.09 -11.05
C PHE A 106 4.27 -21.73 -11.74
N CYS A 107 4.76 -20.71 -11.04
CA CYS A 107 4.87 -19.36 -11.59
C CYS A 107 6.23 -18.74 -11.22
N VAL A 108 6.79 -17.98 -12.16
CA VAL A 108 8.00 -17.19 -11.97
C VAL A 108 7.69 -15.71 -12.20
N LEU A 109 7.80 -14.92 -11.13
CA LEU A 109 7.63 -13.46 -11.19
C LEU A 109 8.97 -12.77 -11.06
N GLU A 110 9.24 -11.80 -11.92
CA GLU A 110 10.38 -10.89 -11.77
C GLU A 110 9.89 -9.56 -11.18
N ILE A 111 10.44 -9.16 -10.02
CA ILE A 111 10.07 -7.93 -9.33
C ILE A 111 11.29 -7.03 -9.20
N THR A 112 11.15 -5.81 -9.71
CA THR A 112 12.20 -4.77 -9.71
C THR A 112 11.64 -3.44 -9.20
N HIS A 113 12.52 -2.53 -8.76
CA HIS A 113 12.12 -1.16 -8.45
C HIS A 113 11.95 -0.35 -9.73
N THR A 114 10.83 0.36 -9.87
CA THR A 114 10.48 1.15 -11.06
C THR A 114 11.40 2.36 -11.29
N ASP A 115 11.99 2.91 -10.23
CA ASP A 115 12.80 4.13 -10.31
C ASP A 115 14.08 3.99 -9.46
N PRO A 116 15.29 3.96 -10.06
CA PRO A 116 16.54 4.04 -9.31
C PRO A 116 16.74 5.41 -8.65
N SER A 117 16.07 6.47 -9.15
CA SER A 117 16.22 7.85 -8.67
C SER A 117 15.26 8.29 -7.54
N PHE A 118 14.18 7.53 -7.26
CA PHE A 118 13.29 7.86 -6.13
C PHE A 118 13.96 7.62 -4.76
N GLY A 119 15.12 6.94 -4.75
CA GLY A 119 15.91 6.64 -3.57
C GLY A 119 17.07 7.61 -3.29
N ASP A 120 17.34 8.61 -4.14
CA ASP A 120 18.54 9.47 -3.99
C ASP A 120 18.27 10.85 -3.37
N ILE A 121 17.03 11.13 -2.95
CA ILE A 121 16.73 12.36 -2.21
C ILE A 121 16.89 12.08 -0.71
N ASP A 122 18.12 12.21 -0.21
CA ASP A 122 18.40 12.32 1.23
C ASP A 122 17.85 13.67 1.73
N MET A 123 16.53 13.75 1.95
CA MET A 123 15.95 14.86 2.71
C MET A 123 16.29 14.64 4.18
N ASN A 124 17.17 15.47 4.73
CA ASN A 124 17.43 15.50 6.16
C ASN A 124 16.11 15.57 6.92
N PRO A 125 15.83 14.64 7.86
CA PRO A 125 14.64 14.72 8.67
C PRO A 125 14.67 16.05 9.44
N PRO A 126 13.58 16.85 9.44
CA PRO A 126 13.55 18.05 10.27
C PRO A 126 13.75 17.64 11.72
N SER A 127 14.57 18.40 12.44
CA SER A 127 14.82 18.20 13.87
C SER A 127 13.49 18.13 14.62
N ALA A 128 13.44 17.27 15.65
CA ALA A 128 12.25 16.84 16.39
C ALA A 128 11.50 17.94 17.17
N GLN A 129 11.71 19.22 16.85
CA GLN A 129 11.24 20.38 17.62
C GLN A 129 10.27 21.30 16.86
N GLU A 130 10.01 21.09 15.57
CA GLU A 130 9.02 21.90 14.84
C GLU A 130 7.63 21.24 14.76
N SER A 131 6.71 21.70 15.61
CA SER A 131 5.30 21.30 15.61
C SER A 131 4.54 21.76 14.35
N TRP A 132 3.64 20.90 13.83
CA TRP A 132 2.74 21.13 12.69
C TRP A 132 2.11 22.53 12.69
N SER A 133 1.69 23.03 13.86
CA SER A 133 0.99 24.32 14.01
C SER A 133 1.84 25.53 13.59
N THR A 134 3.17 25.42 13.71
CA THR A 134 4.09 26.50 13.31
C THR A 134 4.31 26.58 11.80
N ARG A 135 4.08 25.47 11.08
CA ARG A 135 4.25 25.40 9.61
C ARG A 135 3.04 25.92 8.85
N SER A 136 1.83 25.60 9.31
CA SER A 136 0.60 26.19 8.73
C SER A 136 0.59 27.71 8.88
N LEU A 137 1.07 28.24 10.01
CA LEU A 137 1.22 29.69 10.23
C LEU A 137 2.27 30.33 9.29
N LYS A 138 3.42 29.68 9.05
CA LYS A 138 4.44 30.18 8.11
C LYS A 138 3.92 30.17 6.65
N TRP A 139 3.16 29.17 6.27
CA TRP A 139 2.56 29.07 4.93
C TRP A 139 1.45 30.13 4.69
N VAL A 140 0.59 30.36 5.68
CA VAL A 140 -0.43 31.43 5.63
C VAL A 140 0.23 32.81 5.58
N LYS A 141 1.34 33.02 6.30
CA LYS A 141 2.14 34.26 6.19
C LYS A 141 2.80 34.42 4.81
N SER A 142 3.32 33.34 4.22
CA SER A 142 3.90 33.34 2.87
C SER A 142 2.86 33.65 1.77
N ARG A 143 1.60 33.23 1.96
CA ARG A 143 0.50 33.63 1.05
C ARG A 143 0.06 35.08 1.26
N ARG A 144 0.13 35.63 2.48
CA ARG A 144 -0.15 37.05 2.74
C ARG A 144 0.89 38.00 2.14
N SER A 145 2.17 37.60 2.05
CA SER A 145 3.20 38.43 1.41
C SER A 145 3.11 38.45 -0.12
N SER A 146 2.37 37.52 -0.72
CA SER A 146 2.14 37.50 -2.17
C SER A 146 0.92 38.32 -2.61
N PHE A 147 0.07 38.76 -1.68
CA PHE A 147 -1.11 39.57 -1.96
C PHE A 147 -0.88 41.08 -1.81
N HIS A 148 0.25 41.52 -1.22
CA HIS A 148 0.56 42.95 -1.07
C HIS A 148 1.34 43.58 -2.23
N ASN A 149 1.69 42.81 -3.27
CA ASN A 149 2.39 43.32 -4.46
C ASN A 149 1.48 43.50 -5.70
N ILE A 150 0.16 43.35 -5.55
CA ILE A 150 -0.82 43.53 -6.65
C ILE A 150 -1.65 44.82 -6.49
N GLU A 151 -1.33 45.68 -5.51
CA GLU A 151 -2.09 46.90 -5.23
C GLU A 151 -1.21 48.16 -5.24
N LYS A 152 -0.33 48.27 -6.25
CA LYS A 152 0.38 49.52 -6.55
C LYS A 152 0.70 49.64 -8.05
N LEU A 153 -0.32 49.57 -8.88
CA LEU A 153 -0.19 49.88 -10.31
C LEU A 153 -1.47 50.49 -10.88
N SER A 154 -1.82 51.68 -10.43
CA SER A 154 -2.75 52.57 -11.13
C SER A 154 -2.64 54.01 -10.63
N ASN A 155 -1.59 54.72 -11.04
CA ASN A 155 -1.63 56.15 -11.35
C ASN A 155 -0.21 56.62 -11.69
N GLU A 156 0.07 56.85 -12.98
CA GLU A 156 0.49 58.15 -13.51
C GLU A 156 0.80 58.01 -15.00
N LYS A 157 0.10 58.80 -15.80
CA LYS A 157 0.42 59.10 -17.20
C LYS A 157 1.25 60.38 -17.24
N ASP A 158 2.01 60.47 -18.33
CA ASP A 158 2.67 61.66 -18.91
C ASP A 158 4.02 62.09 -18.33
N SER A 159 5.11 61.76 -19.04
CA SER A 159 5.73 62.68 -20.01
C SER A 159 7.16 62.24 -20.44
N GLN A 160 7.35 62.27 -21.75
CA GLN A 160 8.60 62.54 -22.52
C GLN A 160 9.86 61.65 -22.43
N SER A 161 10.23 61.19 -23.64
CA SER A 161 11.57 61.26 -24.27
C SER A 161 12.50 60.05 -24.21
N ASN A 162 12.50 59.31 -25.32
CA ASN A 162 13.59 58.53 -25.94
C ASN A 162 15.01 58.72 -25.39
N ARG A 163 15.66 57.60 -25.02
CA ARG A 163 17.06 57.32 -25.41
C ARG A 163 17.46 55.85 -25.21
N ILE A 164 18.08 55.30 -26.26
CA ILE A 164 18.78 54.00 -26.31
C ILE A 164 20.11 54.13 -25.56
N PRO A 165 20.57 53.14 -24.75
CA PRO A 165 21.92 53.16 -24.19
C PRO A 165 22.93 52.57 -25.20
N ARG A 166 24.00 53.31 -25.48
CA ARG A 166 25.19 52.83 -26.21
C ARG A 166 26.34 52.56 -25.22
N ALA A 167 27.12 51.54 -25.56
CA ALA A 167 28.31 51.00 -24.87
C ALA A 167 29.45 52.04 -24.64
N PRO A 168 30.44 51.73 -23.77
CA PRO A 168 31.39 52.70 -23.21
C PRO A 168 32.53 53.09 -24.17
N HIS A 169 33.08 54.28 -23.93
CA HIS A 169 34.15 54.94 -24.69
C HIS A 169 35.52 54.75 -24.00
N VAL A 170 36.57 54.59 -24.81
CA VAL A 170 37.99 54.69 -24.43
C VAL A 170 38.60 55.81 -25.30
N GLU A 171 39.24 56.80 -24.67
CA GLU A 171 40.16 57.77 -25.30
C GLU A 171 41.59 57.15 -25.25
N GLU A 172 42.57 57.40 -26.13
CA GLU A 172 42.81 58.48 -27.09
C GLU A 172 43.93 58.06 -28.07
N GLY A 173 43.94 58.56 -29.33
CA GLY A 173 45.18 58.75 -30.11
C GLY A 173 45.24 58.23 -31.56
N GLY A 174 44.96 59.11 -32.55
CA GLY A 174 45.73 59.20 -33.82
C GLY A 174 45.23 58.48 -35.10
N LEU A 175 44.71 59.27 -36.05
CA LEU A 175 44.23 59.02 -37.44
C LEU A 175 45.37 58.80 -38.50
N PRO A 176 45.14 58.56 -39.83
CA PRO A 176 43.95 58.08 -40.59
C PRO A 176 44.19 57.10 -41.82
N LEU A 177 43.10 56.42 -42.25
CA LEU A 177 42.63 56.07 -43.65
C LEU A 177 43.44 55.07 -44.55
N PRO A 178 42.84 54.51 -45.65
CA PRO A 178 41.58 53.74 -45.74
C PRO A 178 41.69 52.46 -46.63
N ASN A 179 40.55 51.76 -46.76
CA ASN A 179 40.05 50.96 -47.90
C ASN A 179 39.90 49.42 -47.78
N THR A 180 38.67 49.04 -48.13
CA THR A 180 38.20 47.82 -48.84
C THR A 180 38.07 46.48 -48.10
N ALA A 181 36.80 46.14 -47.87
CA ALA A 181 36.07 44.96 -48.37
C ALA A 181 36.53 43.52 -48.01
N ARG A 182 35.58 42.82 -47.36
CA ARG A 182 35.24 41.37 -47.43
C ARG A 182 36.38 40.34 -47.45
N THR A 183 36.32 39.36 -46.55
CA THR A 183 36.23 37.92 -46.88
C THR A 183 35.95 37.08 -45.61
N THR A 184 34.98 36.19 -45.72
CA THR A 184 34.64 35.07 -44.82
C THR A 184 35.61 33.90 -45.03
N THR A 185 36.21 33.36 -43.98
CA THR A 185 36.98 32.10 -44.05
C THR A 185 36.47 31.06 -43.06
N PHE A 186 35.94 29.99 -43.63
CA PHE A 186 35.76 28.65 -43.07
C PHE A 186 37.12 28.03 -42.69
N ARG A 187 37.17 27.19 -41.64
CA ARG A 187 38.34 26.36 -41.31
C ARG A 187 37.88 24.92 -40.94
N PRO A 188 38.31 23.87 -41.66
CA PRO A 188 37.95 22.47 -41.39
C PRO A 188 38.95 21.78 -40.42
N PRO A 189 38.70 20.52 -40.00
CA PRO A 189 39.00 20.01 -38.65
C PRO A 189 40.41 19.43 -38.52
N GLY A 190 40.95 19.48 -37.29
CA GLY A 190 42.21 18.84 -36.91
C GLY A 190 41.96 17.74 -35.87
N ASP A 191 42.53 16.57 -36.16
CA ASP A 191 42.40 15.31 -35.44
C ASP A 191 42.98 15.33 -34.02
N SER A 192 42.19 14.84 -33.06
CA SER A 192 42.69 14.20 -31.83
C SER A 192 41.70 13.13 -31.36
N SER A 193 42.15 11.88 -31.36
CA SER A 193 41.42 10.65 -31.01
C SER A 193 40.93 10.61 -29.55
N PRO A 194 39.94 9.74 -29.22
CA PRO A 194 38.95 9.99 -28.18
C PRO A 194 39.31 9.37 -26.82
N SER A 195 39.11 10.12 -25.73
CA SER A 195 39.07 9.56 -24.38
C SER A 195 37.80 10.00 -23.67
N ASN A 196 37.01 9.00 -23.27
CA ASN A 196 35.82 9.06 -22.42
C ASN A 196 34.61 9.79 -23.01
N ALA A 197 33.82 9.03 -23.77
CA ALA A 197 32.44 9.36 -24.06
C ALA A 197 31.66 9.55 -22.74
N ASP A 198 31.11 10.76 -22.58
CA ASP A 198 30.05 11.08 -21.64
C ASP A 198 28.90 10.07 -21.78
N ALA A 199 28.67 9.28 -20.74
CA ALA A 199 27.41 8.57 -20.59
C ALA A 199 26.27 9.61 -20.50
N PRO A 200 25.18 9.49 -21.27
CA PRO A 200 24.08 10.43 -21.17
C PRO A 200 23.49 10.37 -19.76
N ARG A 201 23.56 11.49 -19.04
CA ARG A 201 22.90 11.64 -17.73
C ARG A 201 21.42 11.29 -17.92
N PRO A 202 20.84 10.41 -17.09
CA PRO A 202 19.44 10.03 -17.24
C PRO A 202 18.57 11.27 -17.14
N LEU A 203 17.69 11.45 -18.12
CA LEU A 203 16.72 12.54 -18.15
C LEU A 203 15.81 12.40 -16.93
N VAL A 204 16.07 13.19 -15.89
CA VAL A 204 15.26 13.24 -14.67
C VAL A 204 13.88 13.79 -15.04
N ARG A 205 12.88 12.91 -15.03
CA ARG A 205 11.49 13.28 -15.28
C ARG A 205 11.04 14.27 -14.20
N ARG A 206 10.67 15.48 -14.62
CA ARG A 206 10.12 16.50 -13.72
C ARG A 206 8.81 15.96 -13.11
N PRO A 207 8.68 15.85 -11.78
CA PRO A 207 7.47 15.30 -11.18
C PRO A 207 6.29 16.20 -11.49
N THR A 208 5.22 15.57 -11.98
CA THR A 208 3.98 16.23 -12.40
C THR A 208 3.27 16.84 -11.19
N ALA A 209 2.57 17.97 -11.33
CA ALA A 209 1.87 18.61 -10.21
C ALA A 209 0.92 17.66 -9.44
N LYS A 210 0.33 16.68 -10.15
CA LYS A 210 -0.47 15.59 -9.60
C LYS A 210 0.30 14.72 -8.59
N GLN A 211 1.57 14.41 -8.86
CA GLN A 211 2.44 13.62 -7.97
C GLN A 211 2.82 14.43 -6.72
N LYS A 212 3.04 15.75 -6.83
CA LYS A 212 3.28 16.58 -5.64
C LYS A 212 2.08 16.69 -4.71
N VAL A 213 0.88 16.77 -5.29
CA VAL A 213 -0.37 16.75 -4.52
C VAL A 213 -0.62 15.36 -3.93
N GLN A 214 -0.28 14.29 -4.65
CA GLN A 214 -0.27 12.91 -4.17
C GLN A 214 0.59 12.75 -2.93
N ASP A 215 1.86 13.15 -3.04
CA ASP A 215 2.81 13.04 -1.95
C ASP A 215 2.33 13.85 -0.74
N MET A 216 1.78 15.05 -0.95
CA MET A 216 1.31 15.90 0.14
C MET A 216 0.02 15.40 0.82
N LEU A 217 -0.95 14.84 0.06
CA LEU A 217 -2.21 14.30 0.61
C LEU A 217 -2.04 12.91 1.21
N ALA A 218 -1.19 12.07 0.62
CA ALA A 218 -0.94 10.72 1.11
C ALA A 218 0.15 10.69 2.20
N ASN A 219 1.02 11.73 2.30
CA ASN A 219 2.16 11.74 3.21
C ASN A 219 2.68 13.18 3.53
N PRO A 220 2.28 13.82 4.65
CA PRO A 220 2.86 15.12 5.04
C PRO A 220 4.35 15.03 5.42
N THR A 221 4.88 13.82 5.60
CA THR A 221 6.30 13.54 5.68
C THR A 221 6.77 12.98 4.35
N PHE A 222 7.84 13.57 3.81
CA PHE A 222 8.72 13.00 2.79
C PHE A 222 9.35 11.68 3.30
N ALA A 223 8.52 10.71 3.67
CA ALA A 223 8.91 9.50 4.36
C ALA A 223 9.65 8.56 3.40
N ASN A 224 9.34 8.61 2.10
CA ASN A 224 10.01 7.87 1.04
C ASN A 224 11.42 8.42 0.76
N THR A 225 12.23 8.52 1.81
CA THR A 225 13.69 8.64 1.74
C THR A 225 14.25 7.24 1.67
N LYS A 226 15.46 7.09 1.12
CA LYS A 226 16.21 5.82 1.13
C LYS A 226 16.22 5.12 2.48
N ARG A 227 16.16 5.91 3.57
CA ARG A 227 16.23 5.43 4.96
C ARG A 227 14.91 4.85 5.48
N ARG A 228 13.74 5.25 4.96
CA ARG A 228 12.41 4.87 5.48
C ARG A 228 11.36 4.63 4.38
N PRO A 229 11.56 3.65 3.49
CA PRO A 229 10.59 3.33 2.45
C PRO A 229 9.18 3.10 3.03
N ALA A 230 8.16 3.68 2.40
CA ALA A 230 6.77 3.59 2.83
C ALA A 230 5.86 3.45 1.59
N VAL A 231 4.78 2.68 1.73
CA VAL A 231 3.76 2.50 0.68
C VAL A 231 2.56 3.40 0.99
N PRO A 232 2.35 4.49 0.25
CA PRO A 232 1.20 5.37 0.49
C PRO A 232 -0.11 4.72 0.03
N ALA A 233 -1.22 5.19 0.61
CA ALA A 233 -2.54 4.91 0.07
C ALA A 233 -2.72 5.62 -1.29
N LYS A 234 -3.44 4.98 -2.22
CA LYS A 234 -3.67 5.54 -3.56
C LYS A 234 -4.58 6.77 -3.48
N LEU A 235 -4.19 7.87 -4.15
CA LEU A 235 -4.94 9.14 -4.16
C LEU A 235 -6.44 9.01 -4.48
N PHE A 236 -6.76 8.22 -5.52
CA PHE A 236 -8.12 7.94 -5.97
C PHE A 236 -8.56 6.55 -5.51
N SER A 237 -8.20 6.19 -4.29
CA SER A 237 -8.74 5.00 -3.67
C SER A 237 -10.27 5.16 -3.53
N PRO A 238 -11.08 4.14 -3.87
CA PRO A 238 -12.53 4.17 -3.68
C PRO A 238 -12.96 4.61 -2.27
N ILE A 239 -12.15 4.31 -1.26
CA ILE A 239 -12.37 4.73 0.14
C ILE A 239 -12.31 6.25 0.32
N HIS A 240 -11.48 6.95 -0.46
CA HIS A 240 -11.32 8.40 -0.41
C HIS A 240 -12.48 9.11 -1.07
N ILE A 241 -12.94 8.59 -2.22
CA ILE A 241 -14.16 9.05 -2.88
C ILE A 241 -15.34 8.91 -1.93
N LEU A 242 -15.47 7.76 -1.26
CA LEU A 242 -16.50 7.52 -0.27
C LEU A 242 -16.38 8.43 0.96
N SER A 243 -15.16 8.73 1.40
CA SER A 243 -14.92 9.66 2.51
C SER A 243 -15.37 11.08 2.19
N VAL A 244 -15.06 11.57 0.98
CA VAL A 244 -15.51 12.88 0.49
C VAL A 244 -17.03 12.89 0.31
N PHE A 245 -17.60 11.85 -0.30
CA PHE A 245 -19.04 11.70 -0.44
C PHE A 245 -19.75 11.74 0.91
N SER A 246 -19.25 11.03 1.92
CA SER A 246 -19.81 11.04 3.28
C SER A 246 -19.73 12.42 3.94
N CYS A 247 -18.68 13.19 3.71
CA CYS A 247 -18.59 14.57 4.20
C CYS A 247 -19.57 15.51 3.50
N LEU A 248 -19.75 15.37 2.18
CA LEU A 248 -20.79 16.10 1.45
C LEU A 248 -22.19 15.73 1.96
N LEU A 249 -22.40 14.45 2.24
CA LEU A 249 -23.66 13.95 2.81
C LEU A 249 -23.91 14.50 4.22
N SER A 250 -22.89 14.60 5.08
CA SER A 250 -23.05 15.20 6.41
C SER A 250 -23.38 16.70 6.33
N ILE A 251 -22.77 17.44 5.39
CA ILE A 251 -23.12 18.84 5.12
C ILE A 251 -24.57 18.96 4.61
N ALA A 252 -24.98 18.06 3.71
CA ALA A 252 -26.36 18.03 3.20
C ALA A 252 -27.37 17.76 4.32
N ILE A 253 -27.10 16.79 5.21
CA ILE A 253 -27.93 16.51 6.39
C ILE A 253 -28.04 17.72 7.30
N ILE A 254 -26.92 18.38 7.62
CA ILE A 254 -26.94 19.59 8.46
C ILE A 254 -27.76 20.70 7.79
N THR A 255 -27.61 20.89 6.48
CA THR A 255 -28.37 21.91 5.73
C THR A 255 -29.86 21.62 5.75
N CYS A 256 -30.28 20.37 5.51
CA CYS A 256 -31.67 19.96 5.61
C CYS A 256 -32.22 20.11 7.04
N ALA A 257 -31.43 19.77 8.07
CA ALA A 257 -31.82 19.95 9.46
C ALA A 257 -32.01 21.42 9.84
N VAL A 258 -31.22 22.33 9.26
CA VAL A 258 -31.42 23.79 9.40
C VAL A 258 -32.75 24.22 8.78
N VAL A 259 -33.08 23.72 7.59
CA VAL A 259 -34.36 24.01 6.92
C VAL A 259 -35.55 23.47 7.71
N TRP A 260 -35.41 22.28 8.32
CA TRP A 260 -36.43 21.68 9.17
C TRP A 260 -36.42 22.18 10.62
N GLN A 261 -35.52 23.09 10.97
CA GLN A 261 -35.36 23.66 12.32
C GLN A 261 -35.16 22.58 13.41
N ASP A 262 -34.41 21.52 13.08
CA ASP A 262 -34.15 20.39 13.98
C ASP A 262 -32.75 20.53 14.63
N GLY A 263 -32.71 21.18 15.79
CA GLY A 263 -31.50 21.40 16.57
C GLY A 263 -30.86 20.10 17.08
N ASN A 264 -31.66 19.07 17.37
CA ASN A 264 -31.15 17.77 17.80
C ASN A 264 -30.36 17.10 16.67
N ALA A 265 -30.89 17.12 15.44
CA ALA A 265 -30.22 16.57 14.27
C ALA A 265 -28.91 17.31 13.96
N ILE A 266 -28.90 18.65 14.05
CA ILE A 266 -27.70 19.46 13.83
C ILE A 266 -26.61 19.09 14.85
N LEU A 267 -26.96 19.05 16.14
CA LEU A 267 -26.01 18.69 17.20
C LEU A 267 -25.52 17.25 17.05
N ALA A 268 -26.42 16.29 16.80
CA ALA A 268 -26.06 14.89 16.63
C ALA A 268 -25.08 14.68 15.47
N VAL A 269 -25.39 15.18 14.28
CA VAL A 269 -24.56 14.99 13.08
C VAL A 269 -23.23 15.74 13.19
N SER A 270 -23.22 16.91 13.82
CA SER A 270 -21.98 17.65 14.10
C SER A 270 -21.08 16.89 15.08
N LEU A 271 -21.66 16.33 16.15
CA LEU A 271 -20.91 15.53 17.12
C LEU A 271 -20.37 14.23 16.51
N ILE A 272 -21.14 13.52 15.68
CA ILE A 272 -20.68 12.32 14.95
C ILE A 272 -19.54 12.67 13.99
N SER A 273 -19.70 13.75 13.23
CA SER A 273 -18.69 14.21 12.29
C SER A 273 -17.41 14.62 13.02
N PHE A 274 -17.51 15.28 14.17
CA PHE A 274 -16.36 15.63 14.99
C PHE A 274 -15.71 14.38 15.63
N ALA A 275 -16.51 13.44 16.14
CA ALA A 275 -16.04 12.16 16.67
C ALA A 275 -15.22 11.40 15.61
N SER A 276 -15.69 11.36 14.35
CA SER A 276 -14.96 10.73 13.25
C SER A 276 -13.56 11.33 13.04
N THR A 277 -13.43 12.66 13.17
CA THR A 277 -12.14 13.36 13.04
C THR A 277 -11.21 13.05 14.21
N VAL A 278 -11.75 13.04 15.44
CA VAL A 278 -10.99 12.72 16.67
C VAL A 278 -10.44 11.29 16.60
N VAL A 279 -11.30 10.32 16.24
CA VAL A 279 -10.93 8.91 16.13
C VAL A 279 -9.98 8.67 14.94
N GLY A 280 -10.22 9.34 13.81
CA GLY A 280 -9.34 9.32 12.65
C GLY A 280 -7.94 9.83 12.97
N TYR A 281 -7.84 10.94 13.70
CA TYR A 281 -6.56 11.49 14.17
C TYR A 281 -5.86 10.56 15.16
N ALA A 282 -6.59 10.01 16.14
CA ALA A 282 -6.04 9.08 17.12
C ALA A 282 -5.43 7.83 16.45
N SER A 283 -6.07 7.38 15.38
CA SER A 283 -5.69 6.17 14.65
C SER A 283 -4.81 6.45 13.43
N PHE A 284 -4.43 7.70 13.17
CA PHE A 284 -3.68 8.09 11.98
C PHE A 284 -2.27 7.45 11.97
N TRP A 285 -1.97 6.72 10.90
CA TRP A 285 -0.76 5.91 10.78
C TRP A 285 -0.26 5.83 9.34
N HIS A 286 0.95 5.32 9.16
CA HIS A 286 1.49 4.96 7.85
C HIS A 286 2.36 3.69 7.95
N PRO A 287 2.42 2.87 6.89
CA PRO A 287 3.27 1.69 6.85
C PRO A 287 4.74 2.11 6.69
N ILE A 288 5.64 1.44 7.40
CA ILE A 288 7.09 1.54 7.16
C ILE A 288 7.59 0.18 6.70
N LEU A 289 8.25 0.16 5.55
CA LEU A 289 8.91 -1.03 5.02
C LEU A 289 10.29 -1.19 5.67
N MET A 290 10.71 -2.45 5.80
CA MET A 290 11.98 -2.75 6.45
C MET A 290 13.15 -2.33 5.57
N ASN A 291 14.03 -1.45 6.07
CA ASN A 291 15.22 -1.01 5.34
C ASN A 291 16.55 -1.52 5.94
N ARG A 292 17.55 -1.71 5.09
CA ARG A 292 18.84 -2.29 5.42
C ARG A 292 19.70 -1.21 6.03
N LYS A 293 20.32 -1.52 7.17
CA LYS A 293 21.22 -0.58 7.87
C LYS A 293 22.68 -0.71 7.41
N HIS A 294 23.08 -1.87 6.89
CA HIS A 294 24.46 -2.17 6.49
C HIS A 294 24.59 -2.33 4.97
N THR A 295 25.74 -1.97 4.40
CA THR A 295 25.98 -1.96 2.93
C THR A 295 26.99 -3.05 2.53
N ASN A 296 26.92 -4.22 3.15
CA ASN A 296 27.79 -5.34 2.74
C ASN A 296 27.32 -5.91 1.40
N GLU A 297 28.19 -6.55 0.64
CA GLU A 297 27.77 -7.34 -0.53
C GLU A 297 26.82 -8.47 -0.08
N VAL A 298 25.72 -8.66 -0.81
CA VAL A 298 24.67 -9.63 -0.46
C VAL A 298 24.41 -10.53 -1.66
N PRO A 299 24.14 -11.83 -1.44
CA PRO A 299 23.64 -12.68 -2.50
C PRO A 299 22.31 -12.15 -3.06
N ARG A 300 21.88 -12.73 -4.19
CA ARG A 300 20.60 -12.42 -4.81
C ARG A 300 19.44 -12.68 -3.84
N GLY A 301 18.40 -11.85 -3.94
CA GLY A 301 17.25 -11.85 -3.06
C GLY A 301 16.13 -12.80 -3.49
N ASP A 302 16.37 -13.73 -4.42
CA ASP A 302 15.29 -14.57 -4.96
C ASP A 302 14.58 -15.37 -3.85
N VAL A 303 13.26 -15.40 -3.91
CA VAL A 303 12.38 -16.00 -2.91
C VAL A 303 11.55 -17.12 -3.54
N MET A 304 11.46 -18.26 -2.86
CA MET A 304 10.53 -19.33 -3.19
C MET A 304 9.38 -19.34 -2.19
N ILE A 305 8.13 -19.28 -2.67
CA ILE A 305 6.93 -19.44 -1.86
C ILE A 305 6.26 -20.76 -2.20
N ARG A 306 5.90 -21.52 -1.18
CA ARG A 306 5.17 -22.79 -1.27
C ARG A 306 3.80 -22.63 -0.63
N THR A 307 2.75 -22.91 -1.39
CA THR A 307 1.38 -22.96 -0.87
C THR A 307 1.07 -24.34 -0.27
N ARG A 308 -0.09 -24.47 0.41
CA ARG A 308 -0.54 -25.76 0.96
C ARG A 308 -0.97 -26.74 -0.12
N GLU A 309 -1.49 -26.21 -1.22
CA GLU A 309 -1.99 -26.98 -2.37
C GLU A 309 -0.87 -27.45 -3.31
N GLY A 310 0.40 -27.32 -2.89
CA GLY A 310 1.54 -27.81 -3.65
C GLY A 310 1.96 -26.91 -4.83
N ALA A 311 1.47 -25.68 -4.88
CA ALA A 311 1.92 -24.68 -5.84
C ALA A 311 3.25 -24.04 -5.39
N PHE A 312 4.09 -23.72 -6.38
CA PHE A 312 5.38 -23.06 -6.17
C PHE A 312 5.43 -21.75 -6.94
N LEU A 313 5.85 -20.70 -6.24
CA LEU A 313 6.01 -19.37 -6.80
C LEU A 313 7.45 -18.92 -6.57
N LEU A 314 8.19 -18.76 -7.66
CA LEU A 314 9.55 -18.23 -7.65
C LEU A 314 9.51 -16.73 -7.94
N ILE A 315 9.95 -15.93 -6.99
CA ILE A 315 10.12 -14.48 -7.17
C ILE A 315 11.61 -14.20 -7.39
N LYS A 316 11.95 -13.73 -8.59
CA LYS A 316 13.27 -13.21 -8.95
C LYS A 316 13.31 -11.73 -8.58
N CYS A 317 14.14 -11.37 -7.60
CA CYS A 317 14.21 -9.99 -7.14
C CYS A 317 15.56 -9.67 -6.49
N THR A 318 15.81 -8.38 -6.29
CA THR A 318 16.98 -7.92 -5.53
C THR A 318 16.76 -8.13 -4.04
N GLU A 319 17.84 -8.25 -3.27
CA GLU A 319 17.76 -8.41 -1.80
C GLU A 319 17.00 -7.27 -1.11
N GLU A 320 17.04 -6.06 -1.67
CA GLU A 320 16.29 -4.92 -1.13
C GLU A 320 14.79 -5.13 -1.26
N VAL A 321 14.32 -5.54 -2.45
CA VAL A 321 12.91 -5.87 -2.71
C VAL A 321 12.46 -7.03 -1.83
N ALA A 322 13.26 -8.09 -1.77
CA ALA A 322 12.98 -9.27 -0.96
C ALA A 322 12.77 -8.91 0.51
N ARG A 323 13.62 -8.03 1.05
CA ARG A 323 13.57 -7.62 2.45
C ARG A 323 12.49 -6.58 2.76
N GLU A 324 12.08 -5.79 1.78
CA GLU A 324 10.98 -4.84 1.92
C GLU A 324 9.60 -5.51 1.85
N LEU A 325 9.40 -6.42 0.89
CA LEU A 325 8.09 -7.02 0.61
C LEU A 325 7.86 -8.36 1.31
N TYR A 326 8.90 -9.20 1.40
CA TYR A 326 8.72 -10.60 1.78
C TYR A 326 9.35 -10.95 3.13
N SER A 327 10.55 -10.43 3.44
CA SER A 327 11.21 -10.68 4.72
C SER A 327 10.93 -9.59 5.78
N GLY A 328 10.36 -8.46 5.38
CA GLY A 328 10.06 -7.34 6.26
C GLY A 328 8.74 -7.51 6.98
N THR A 329 8.75 -7.42 8.31
CA THR A 329 7.52 -7.22 9.07
C THR A 329 7.11 -5.78 8.91
N GLU A 330 6.02 -5.52 8.21
CA GLU A 330 5.50 -4.18 7.96
C GLU A 330 5.00 -3.57 9.27
N GLU A 331 5.77 -2.65 9.83
CA GLU A 331 5.41 -1.99 11.09
C GLU A 331 4.49 -0.80 10.83
N CYS A 332 3.37 -0.75 11.56
CA CYS A 332 2.43 0.35 11.53
C CYS A 332 2.95 1.47 12.44
N HIS A 333 3.48 2.54 11.84
CA HIS A 333 3.94 3.70 12.59
C HIS A 333 2.80 4.72 12.75
N TYR A 334 2.38 4.92 13.99
CA TYR A 334 1.30 5.84 14.32
C TYR A 334 1.85 7.20 14.72
N HIS A 335 1.17 8.27 14.29
CA HIS A 335 1.55 9.63 14.66
C HIS A 335 1.28 9.96 16.12
N VAL A 336 0.24 9.35 16.69
CA VAL A 336 -0.19 9.61 18.07
C VAL A 336 0.43 8.59 19.03
N GLY A 337 0.95 9.05 20.17
CA GLY A 337 1.49 8.18 21.22
C GLY A 337 0.39 7.45 22.03
N GLY A 338 0.74 6.36 22.74
CA GLY A 338 -0.23 5.49 23.39
C GLY A 338 -1.10 6.12 24.50
N ARG A 339 -0.59 7.13 25.24
CA ARG A 339 -1.39 7.85 26.25
C ARG A 339 -2.42 8.77 25.61
N THR A 340 -2.00 9.56 24.63
CA THR A 340 -2.88 10.47 23.88
C THR A 340 -3.91 9.69 23.08
N TYR A 341 -3.54 8.54 22.51
CA TYR A 341 -4.47 7.60 21.87
C TYR A 341 -5.61 7.25 22.81
N ARG A 342 -5.33 6.70 24.00
CA ARG A 342 -6.38 6.32 24.97
C ARG A 342 -7.30 7.48 25.36
N LEU A 343 -6.76 8.69 25.51
CA LEU A 343 -7.55 9.88 25.81
C LEU A 343 -8.47 10.28 24.64
N LEU A 344 -7.94 10.31 23.40
CA LEU A 344 -8.72 10.64 22.22
C LEU A 344 -9.79 9.58 21.92
N MET A 345 -9.48 8.30 22.19
CA MET A 345 -10.44 7.20 22.04
C MET A 345 -11.57 7.33 23.06
N ALA A 346 -11.26 7.62 24.33
CA ALA A 346 -12.28 7.90 25.34
C ALA A 346 -13.16 9.10 24.93
N LEU A 347 -12.56 10.18 24.44
CA LEU A 347 -13.28 11.34 23.92
C LEU A 347 -14.16 11.00 22.71
N GLY A 348 -13.65 10.19 21.76
CA GLY A 348 -14.41 9.72 20.61
C GLY A 348 -15.64 8.91 21.04
N THR A 349 -15.47 8.00 22.00
CA THR A 349 -16.57 7.20 22.56
C THR A 349 -17.62 8.08 23.25
N THR A 350 -17.22 9.08 24.05
CA THR A 350 -18.20 9.94 24.73
C THR A 350 -19.00 10.82 23.76
N LEU A 351 -18.33 11.36 22.72
CA LEU A 351 -18.99 12.12 21.66
C LEU A 351 -19.96 11.23 20.87
N LEU A 352 -19.57 9.99 20.56
CA LEU A 352 -20.42 9.00 19.90
C LEU A 352 -21.65 8.69 20.76
N MET A 353 -21.47 8.34 22.03
CA MET A 353 -22.58 8.05 22.96
C MET A 353 -23.57 9.21 23.06
N LEU A 354 -23.07 10.44 23.24
CA LEU A 354 -23.91 11.64 23.30
C LEU A 354 -24.68 11.85 21.99
N SER A 355 -24.01 11.67 20.86
CA SER A 355 -24.62 11.86 19.55
C SER A 355 -25.73 10.86 19.23
N VAL A 356 -25.55 9.59 19.63
CA VAL A 356 -26.55 8.53 19.44
C VAL A 356 -27.83 8.83 20.25
N VAL A 357 -27.67 9.34 21.47
CA VAL A 357 -28.79 9.75 22.32
C VAL A 357 -29.57 10.92 21.69
N LEU A 358 -28.87 11.88 21.06
CA LEU A 358 -29.52 12.99 20.35
C LEU A 358 -30.22 12.53 19.07
N LEU A 359 -29.68 11.52 18.37
CA LEU A 359 -30.24 10.96 17.15
C LEU A 359 -31.65 10.39 17.36
N GLY A 360 -31.85 9.68 18.47
CA GLY A 360 -33.15 9.10 18.85
C GLY A 360 -34.25 10.14 19.08
N ASN A 361 -33.88 11.41 19.29
CA ASN A 361 -34.80 12.52 19.54
C ASN A 361 -34.93 13.49 18.35
N CYS A 362 -34.41 13.11 17.19
CA CYS A 362 -34.60 13.88 15.97
C CYS A 362 -36.08 13.85 15.52
N THR A 363 -36.45 14.80 14.68
CA THR A 363 -37.75 14.78 14.00
C THR A 363 -37.81 13.66 12.96
N TRP A 364 -39.02 13.19 12.63
CA TRP A 364 -39.23 12.08 11.70
C TRP A 364 -38.56 12.31 10.32
N ASN A 365 -38.63 13.55 9.81
CA ASN A 365 -38.03 13.92 8.52
C ASN A 365 -36.50 13.78 8.57
N SER A 366 -35.86 14.28 9.62
CA SER A 366 -34.42 14.13 9.86
C SER A 366 -34.03 12.67 10.07
N GLN A 367 -34.83 11.90 10.82
CA GLN A 367 -34.59 10.48 11.07
C GLN A 367 -34.57 9.66 9.79
N ILE A 368 -35.55 9.83 8.89
CA ILE A 368 -35.57 9.13 7.60
C ILE A 368 -34.35 9.53 6.76
N PHE A 369 -34.01 10.81 6.70
CA PHE A 369 -32.90 11.27 5.87
C PHE A 369 -31.54 10.75 6.38
N ILE A 370 -31.33 10.79 7.70
CA ILE A 370 -30.15 10.24 8.35
C ILE A 370 -30.11 8.71 8.19
N GLY A 371 -31.22 8.02 8.48
CA GLY A 371 -31.33 6.56 8.35
C GLY A 371 -31.06 6.08 6.92
N GLY A 372 -31.66 6.74 5.92
CA GLY A 372 -31.41 6.47 4.50
C GLY A 372 -29.94 6.70 4.13
N SER A 373 -29.33 7.76 4.65
CA SER A 373 -27.90 8.05 4.46
C SER A 373 -27.01 6.94 5.04
N TYR A 374 -27.33 6.43 6.22
CA TYR A 374 -26.61 5.29 6.83
C TYR A 374 -26.77 4.01 6.02
N ILE A 375 -27.97 3.71 5.50
CA ILE A 375 -28.20 2.53 4.64
C ILE A 375 -27.34 2.62 3.37
N VAL A 376 -27.34 3.78 2.71
CA VAL A 376 -26.54 4.00 1.50
C VAL A 376 -25.05 3.88 1.81
N LEU A 377 -24.57 4.54 2.86
CA LEU A 377 -23.16 4.46 3.24
C LEU A 377 -22.76 3.04 3.61
N ASN A 378 -23.56 2.33 4.40
CA ASN A 378 -23.28 0.95 4.78
C ASN A 378 -23.21 0.03 3.54
N GLY A 379 -24.13 0.17 2.60
CA GLY A 379 -24.10 -0.56 1.33
C GLY A 379 -22.86 -0.24 0.48
N LEU A 380 -22.43 1.03 0.45
CA LEU A 380 -21.20 1.42 -0.24
C LEU A 380 -19.94 0.87 0.43
N TYR A 381 -19.84 0.92 1.78
CA TYR A 381 -18.71 0.32 2.52
C TYR A 381 -18.67 -1.20 2.37
N TRP A 382 -19.81 -1.87 2.38
CA TRP A 382 -19.90 -3.30 2.06
C TRP A 382 -19.40 -3.58 0.63
N GLY A 383 -19.84 -2.79 -0.35
CA GLY A 383 -19.39 -2.91 -1.74
C GLY A 383 -17.88 -2.70 -1.92
N LEU A 384 -17.24 -1.88 -1.08
CA LEU A 384 -15.78 -1.72 -1.08
C LEU A 384 -15.04 -3.01 -0.70
N GLY A 385 -15.62 -3.87 0.13
CA GLY A 385 -15.05 -5.17 0.48
C GLY A 385 -14.93 -6.12 -0.72
N MET A 386 -15.73 -5.91 -1.76
CA MET A 386 -15.69 -6.71 -2.99
C MET A 386 -14.58 -6.26 -3.95
N LEU A 387 -13.95 -5.11 -3.72
CA LEU A 387 -12.89 -4.60 -4.60
C LEU A 387 -11.53 -5.17 -4.22
N PRO A 388 -10.66 -5.48 -5.21
CA PRO A 388 -9.33 -6.02 -4.91
C PRO A 388 -8.47 -4.96 -4.20
N ARG A 389 -7.61 -5.45 -3.29
CA ARG A 389 -6.77 -4.62 -2.41
C ARG A 389 -5.81 -3.69 -3.18
N SER A 390 -5.51 -4.00 -4.43
CA SER A 390 -4.66 -3.21 -5.34
C SER A 390 -5.22 -1.82 -5.69
N TYR A 391 -6.53 -1.57 -5.52
CA TYR A 391 -7.10 -0.24 -5.70
C TYR A 391 -6.82 0.71 -4.53
N PHE A 392 -6.54 0.16 -3.35
CA PHE A 392 -6.40 0.95 -2.13
C PHE A 392 -4.96 1.42 -1.88
N TRP A 393 -3.98 0.61 -2.29
CA TRP A 393 -2.56 0.84 -2.04
C TRP A 393 -1.82 1.19 -3.33
N ASP A 394 -0.86 2.11 -3.24
CA ASP A 394 -0.04 2.49 -4.38
C ASP A 394 1.28 1.70 -4.40
N LEU A 395 1.31 0.66 -5.22
CA LEU A 395 2.48 -0.19 -5.43
C LEU A 395 3.33 0.22 -6.64
N SER A 396 3.14 1.44 -7.18
CA SER A 396 3.86 1.93 -8.37
C SER A 396 5.40 1.96 -8.24
N ARG A 397 5.91 1.86 -7.01
CA ARG A 397 7.34 1.69 -6.73
C ARG A 397 7.92 0.37 -7.26
N TYR A 398 7.09 -0.66 -7.39
CA TYR A 398 7.49 -1.96 -7.88
C TYR A 398 6.97 -2.16 -9.30
N GLN A 399 7.81 -2.71 -10.16
CA GLN A 399 7.44 -3.25 -11.45
C GLN A 399 7.58 -4.76 -11.39
N TRP A 400 6.53 -5.47 -11.75
CA TRP A 400 6.53 -6.93 -11.79
C TRP A 400 6.06 -7.44 -13.15
N GLN A 401 6.67 -8.52 -13.60
CA GLN A 401 6.34 -9.21 -14.84
C GLN A 401 6.33 -10.71 -14.61
N ASP A 402 5.37 -11.38 -15.25
CA ASP A 402 5.34 -12.84 -15.29
C ASP A 402 6.32 -13.32 -16.36
N VAL A 403 7.38 -13.99 -15.90
CA VAL A 403 8.45 -14.56 -16.72
C VAL A 403 8.43 -16.08 -16.66
N THR A 404 7.26 -16.66 -16.34
CA THR A 404 7.06 -18.11 -16.29
C THR A 404 7.37 -18.72 -17.67
N PRO A 405 8.28 -19.71 -17.74
CA PRO A 405 8.55 -20.44 -18.97
C PRO A 405 7.30 -21.10 -19.56
N GLU A 406 7.15 -21.08 -20.89
CA GLU A 406 5.96 -21.64 -21.57
C GLU A 406 5.72 -23.13 -21.23
N ASP A 407 6.80 -23.88 -20.95
CA ASP A 407 6.72 -25.30 -20.57
C ASP A 407 6.18 -25.54 -19.15
N ALA A 408 6.10 -24.49 -18.32
CA ALA A 408 5.68 -24.59 -16.93
C ALA A 408 4.42 -23.76 -16.59
N LYS A 409 3.90 -22.95 -17.52
CA LYS A 409 2.69 -22.13 -17.31
C LYS A 409 1.44 -22.95 -17.00
N ASN A 410 1.29 -24.10 -17.64
CA ASN A 410 0.13 -24.99 -17.49
C ASN A 410 0.48 -26.21 -16.63
N ALA A 411 1.28 -26.02 -15.57
CA ALA A 411 1.70 -27.10 -14.68
C ALA A 411 0.55 -27.70 -13.87
N ASP A 412 -0.52 -26.92 -13.67
CA ASP A 412 -1.78 -27.29 -13.02
C ASP A 412 -2.73 -28.09 -13.94
N GLU A 413 -2.55 -28.00 -15.26
CA GLU A 413 -3.36 -28.72 -16.23
C GLU A 413 -2.73 -30.05 -16.68
N ILE A 414 -3.56 -30.90 -17.29
CA ILE A 414 -3.10 -32.13 -17.93
C ILE A 414 -2.40 -31.75 -19.24
N THR A 415 -1.08 -31.93 -19.27
CA THR A 415 -0.24 -31.57 -20.43
C THR A 415 -0.19 -32.69 -21.47
N ASP A 416 -0.21 -33.94 -21.03
CA ASP A 416 -0.31 -35.11 -21.91
C ASP A 416 -1.26 -36.15 -21.29
N VAL A 417 -2.33 -36.49 -22.01
CA VAL A 417 -3.32 -37.48 -21.55
C VAL A 417 -2.76 -38.90 -21.64
N ASN A 418 -1.77 -39.13 -22.51
CA ASN A 418 -1.17 -40.44 -22.72
C ASN A 418 -0.08 -40.75 -21.67
N ASP A 419 0.51 -39.73 -21.07
CA ASP A 419 1.47 -39.88 -19.98
C ASP A 419 0.80 -39.70 -18.62
N GLN A 420 0.38 -40.80 -18.01
CA GLN A 420 -0.25 -40.78 -16.69
C GLN A 420 0.67 -40.31 -15.56
N ARG A 421 1.99 -40.27 -15.77
CA ARG A 421 2.97 -39.96 -14.72
C ARG A 421 3.45 -38.52 -14.78
N GLU A 422 3.92 -38.06 -15.94
CA GLU A 422 4.40 -36.68 -16.12
C GLU A 422 3.31 -35.75 -16.66
N GLY A 423 2.34 -36.29 -17.40
CA GLY A 423 1.28 -35.51 -18.03
C GLY A 423 0.24 -34.95 -17.07
N TYR A 424 0.15 -35.50 -15.85
CA TYR A 424 -0.78 -35.06 -14.81
C TYR A 424 -0.11 -34.07 -13.82
N PRO A 425 -0.89 -33.15 -13.22
CA PRO A 425 -0.38 -32.23 -12.21
C PRO A 425 0.07 -33.00 -10.96
N SER A 426 1.31 -32.80 -10.53
CA SER A 426 1.85 -33.46 -9.35
C SER A 426 2.86 -32.57 -8.62
N PHE A 427 2.94 -32.74 -7.30
CA PHE A 427 3.89 -32.01 -6.47
C PHE A 427 5.35 -32.24 -6.89
N THR A 428 5.69 -33.46 -7.31
CA THR A 428 7.06 -33.81 -7.73
C THR A 428 7.43 -33.09 -9.02
N ARG A 429 6.48 -32.98 -9.96
CA ARG A 429 6.65 -32.25 -11.22
C ARG A 429 6.83 -30.75 -10.99
N THR A 430 6.02 -30.15 -10.12
CA THR A 430 6.14 -28.72 -9.81
C THR A 430 7.42 -28.39 -9.02
N LEU A 431 7.82 -29.28 -8.11
CA LEU A 431 9.09 -29.19 -7.41
C LEU A 431 10.28 -29.27 -8.38
N TRP A 432 10.18 -30.11 -9.41
CA TRP A 432 11.18 -30.17 -10.47
C TRP A 432 11.30 -28.83 -11.22
N PHE A 433 10.18 -28.21 -11.62
CA PHE A 433 10.20 -26.88 -12.23
C PHE A 433 10.85 -25.83 -11.32
N ALA A 434 10.54 -25.86 -10.03
CA ALA A 434 11.14 -24.96 -9.05
C ALA A 434 12.67 -25.18 -8.92
N ILE A 435 13.16 -26.42 -8.89
CA ILE A 435 14.60 -26.74 -8.82
C ILE A 435 15.31 -26.34 -10.13
N ARG A 436 14.65 -26.55 -11.27
CA ARG A 436 15.17 -26.19 -12.59
C ARG A 436 15.36 -24.69 -12.74
N GLU A 437 14.40 -23.88 -12.29
CA GLU A 437 14.51 -22.42 -12.39
C GLU A 437 15.41 -21.81 -11.30
N THR A 438 15.52 -22.44 -10.13
CA THR A 438 16.42 -21.97 -9.06
C THR A 438 17.86 -22.45 -9.21
N GLN A 439 18.10 -23.55 -9.93
CA GLN A 439 19.41 -24.21 -10.09
C GLN A 439 20.08 -24.57 -8.74
N LEU A 440 19.28 -24.67 -7.68
CA LEU A 440 19.71 -24.89 -6.30
C LEU A 440 18.69 -25.77 -5.59
N THR A 441 19.16 -26.65 -4.71
CA THR A 441 18.31 -27.54 -3.90
C THR A 441 18.37 -27.25 -2.40
N GLY A 442 19.27 -26.36 -1.96
CA GLY A 442 19.46 -26.07 -0.53
C GLY A 442 18.22 -25.51 0.16
N TRP A 443 17.39 -24.75 -0.57
CA TRP A 443 16.12 -24.21 -0.07
C TRP A 443 15.04 -25.30 0.10
N VAL A 444 15.10 -26.41 -0.65
CA VAL A 444 14.09 -27.49 -0.61
C VAL A 444 14.10 -28.18 0.75
N GLY A 445 15.29 -28.49 1.26
CA GLY A 445 15.45 -29.09 2.59
C GLY A 445 15.05 -28.14 3.71
N ARG A 446 15.41 -26.85 3.61
CA ARG A 446 15.09 -25.85 4.64
C ARG A 446 13.59 -25.49 4.69
N SER A 447 12.94 -25.39 3.53
CA SER A 447 11.49 -25.13 3.44
C SER A 447 10.64 -26.32 3.92
N GLY A 448 11.24 -27.51 4.02
CA GLY A 448 10.53 -28.76 4.29
C GLY A 448 9.67 -29.23 3.11
N ALA A 449 10.00 -28.81 1.87
CA ALA A 449 9.26 -29.24 0.68
C ALA A 449 9.53 -30.72 0.33
N ALA A 450 10.69 -31.26 0.69
CA ALA A 450 11.01 -32.66 0.57
C ALA A 450 11.52 -33.22 1.91
N PRO A 451 11.21 -34.49 2.23
CA PRO A 451 11.79 -35.16 3.40
C PRO A 451 13.32 -35.26 3.32
N GLY A 452 13.97 -35.29 4.47
CA GLY A 452 15.42 -35.49 4.58
C GLY A 452 15.91 -36.92 4.34
N THR A 453 15.09 -37.80 3.75
CA THR A 453 15.44 -39.22 3.59
C THR A 453 16.53 -39.43 2.53
N ARG A 454 17.23 -40.58 2.59
CA ARG A 454 18.31 -40.90 1.63
C ARG A 454 17.80 -40.95 0.19
N GLN A 455 16.57 -41.43 -0.01
CA GLN A 455 15.89 -41.53 -1.31
C GLN A 455 15.66 -40.14 -1.91
N TRP A 456 15.06 -39.23 -1.14
CA TRP A 456 14.83 -37.86 -1.59
C TRP A 456 16.14 -37.10 -1.81
N ASN A 457 17.16 -37.32 -0.99
CA ASN A 457 18.48 -36.76 -1.21
C ASN A 457 19.14 -37.28 -2.51
N LYS A 458 18.93 -38.54 -2.88
CA LYS A 458 19.37 -39.10 -4.18
C LYS A 458 18.63 -38.42 -5.33
N TRP A 459 17.30 -38.34 -5.25
CA TRP A 459 16.48 -37.68 -6.27
C TRP A 459 16.84 -36.20 -6.44
N LEU A 460 17.03 -35.45 -5.35
CA LEU A 460 17.42 -34.03 -5.38
C LEU A 460 18.81 -33.82 -6.01
N LYS A 461 19.75 -34.74 -5.80
CA LYS A 461 21.07 -34.68 -6.46
C LYS A 461 20.95 -34.91 -7.96
N GLU A 462 20.17 -35.91 -8.39
CA GLU A 462 19.92 -36.18 -9.81
C GLU A 462 19.16 -35.02 -10.48
N ALA A 463 18.17 -34.45 -9.79
CA ALA A 463 17.46 -33.26 -10.23
C ALA A 463 18.40 -32.06 -10.42
N LEU A 464 19.24 -31.76 -9.43
CA LEU A 464 20.20 -30.66 -9.53
C LEU A 464 21.17 -30.85 -10.69
N GLN A 465 21.61 -32.08 -10.95
CA GLN A 465 22.51 -32.37 -12.07
C GLN A 465 21.81 -32.14 -13.42
N ASN A 466 20.57 -32.62 -13.56
CA ASN A 466 19.78 -32.39 -14.78
C ASN A 466 19.45 -30.91 -15.01
N ALA A 467 19.14 -30.18 -13.93
CA ALA A 467 18.92 -28.74 -13.98
C ALA A 467 20.16 -28.00 -14.51
N LYS A 468 21.34 -28.33 -13.98
CA LYS A 468 22.63 -27.74 -14.42
C LYS A 468 23.00 -28.11 -15.85
N ASN A 469 22.66 -29.33 -16.27
CA ASN A 469 22.87 -29.80 -17.64
C ASN A 469 21.85 -29.19 -18.64
N GLY A 470 20.86 -28.42 -18.17
CA GLY A 470 19.84 -27.81 -19.02
C GLY A 470 18.82 -28.79 -19.58
N ASN A 471 18.71 -29.99 -19.01
CA ASN A 471 17.76 -31.01 -19.46
C ASN A 471 16.35 -30.64 -18.98
N ARG A 472 15.50 -30.07 -19.86
CA ARG A 472 14.15 -29.62 -19.51
C ARG A 472 13.12 -30.76 -19.48
N SER A 473 13.30 -31.78 -20.31
CA SER A 473 12.39 -32.92 -20.48
C SER A 473 12.81 -34.13 -19.65
N TRP A 474 13.29 -33.89 -18.42
CA TRP A 474 13.66 -34.97 -17.52
C TRP A 474 12.42 -35.52 -16.81
N ASP A 475 12.21 -36.83 -16.89
CA ASP A 475 11.07 -37.53 -16.28
C ASP A 475 11.21 -37.60 -14.76
N SER A 476 10.87 -36.49 -14.11
CA SER A 476 11.08 -36.23 -12.69
C SER A 476 10.24 -37.13 -11.77
N VAL A 477 8.99 -37.39 -12.15
CA VAL A 477 8.03 -38.24 -11.43
C VAL A 477 8.38 -39.70 -11.66
N ALA A 478 8.59 -40.11 -12.90
CA ALA A 478 8.94 -41.50 -13.22
C ALA A 478 10.26 -41.92 -12.53
N ARG A 479 11.24 -41.00 -12.47
CA ARG A 479 12.51 -41.26 -11.78
C ARG A 479 12.34 -41.36 -10.26
N LYS A 480 11.48 -40.54 -9.65
CA LYS A 480 11.15 -40.66 -8.22
C LYS A 480 10.57 -42.05 -7.93
N ASP A 481 9.60 -42.50 -8.72
CA ASP A 481 8.95 -43.79 -8.54
C ASP A 481 9.93 -44.96 -8.68
N ALA A 482 10.88 -44.86 -9.62
CA ALA A 482 11.97 -45.83 -9.76
C ALA A 482 12.85 -45.91 -8.50
N ILE A 483 13.25 -44.77 -7.94
CA ILE A 483 14.08 -44.73 -6.72
C ILE A 483 13.32 -45.31 -5.51
N MET A 484 12.03 -45.01 -5.37
CA MET A 484 11.22 -45.57 -4.29
C MET A 484 11.05 -47.09 -4.45
N LYS A 485 10.89 -47.58 -5.69
CA LYS A 485 10.81 -49.02 -5.98
C LYS A 485 12.14 -49.75 -5.74
N GLU A 486 13.28 -49.15 -6.10
CA GLU A 486 14.63 -49.68 -5.80
C GLU A 486 14.83 -49.91 -4.29
N SER A 487 14.27 -49.05 -3.43
CA SER A 487 14.36 -49.22 -1.98
C SER A 487 13.45 -50.30 -1.40
N LEU A 488 12.25 -50.50 -1.97
CA LEU A 488 11.35 -51.58 -1.53
C LEU A 488 11.95 -52.98 -1.77
N SER A 489 12.82 -53.11 -2.79
CA SER A 489 13.54 -54.36 -3.05
C SER A 489 14.74 -54.62 -2.13
N ALA A 490 15.11 -53.68 -1.24
CA ALA A 490 16.33 -53.72 -0.43
C ALA A 490 16.11 -54.09 1.06
N ASP A 491 14.96 -54.66 1.45
CA ASP A 491 14.62 -55.08 2.83
C ASP A 491 14.65 -53.97 3.92
N GLU A 492 14.82 -52.69 3.56
CA GLU A 492 14.58 -51.57 4.49
C GLU A 492 13.06 -51.33 4.58
N ILE A 493 12.44 -51.63 5.72
CA ILE A 493 11.06 -51.20 6.02
C ILE A 493 11.05 -49.68 6.03
N PRO A 494 10.44 -49.01 5.04
CA PRO A 494 10.43 -47.57 5.02
C PRO A 494 9.45 -47.07 6.08
N ASP A 495 9.90 -46.16 6.94
CA ASP A 495 9.00 -45.34 7.75
C ASP A 495 8.20 -44.44 6.79
N GLU A 496 6.98 -44.86 6.47
CA GLU A 496 6.07 -44.15 5.55
C GLU A 496 5.86 -42.70 5.99
N ALA A 497 5.80 -42.44 7.30
CA ALA A 497 5.65 -41.09 7.84
C ALA A 497 6.88 -40.21 7.56
N ALA A 498 8.09 -40.79 7.59
CA ALA A 498 9.32 -40.08 7.23
C ALA A 498 9.48 -39.84 5.72
N GLN A 499 8.72 -40.54 4.86
CA GLN A 499 8.74 -40.36 3.41
C GLN A 499 7.77 -39.29 2.91
N HIS A 500 6.82 -38.88 3.74
CA HIS A 500 5.97 -37.72 3.47
C HIS A 500 6.69 -36.43 3.87
N ALA A 501 6.69 -35.42 2.98
CA ALA A 501 7.23 -34.12 3.32
C ALA A 501 6.47 -33.62 4.56
N PRO A 502 7.14 -33.01 5.56
CA PRO A 502 6.45 -32.53 6.74
C PRO A 502 5.38 -31.53 6.29
N ALA A 503 4.12 -31.96 6.36
CA ALA A 503 2.96 -31.10 6.29
C ALA A 503 2.97 -30.31 7.60
N VAL A 504 3.90 -29.37 7.74
CA VAL A 504 3.67 -28.26 8.65
C VAL A 504 2.50 -27.54 8.02
N GLU A 505 1.32 -27.92 8.53
CA GLU A 505 0.04 -27.31 8.28
C GLU A 505 0.26 -25.84 8.59
N VAL A 506 0.45 -25.07 7.53
CA VAL A 506 0.32 -23.63 7.61
C VAL A 506 -1.08 -23.45 8.20
N GLN A 507 -1.19 -22.95 9.43
CA GLN A 507 -2.49 -22.92 10.12
C GLN A 507 -3.44 -22.04 9.31
N ASN A 508 -4.70 -22.43 9.13
CA ASN A 508 -5.70 -21.47 8.65
C ASN A 508 -5.66 -20.24 9.58
N SER A 509 -5.46 -19.04 9.02
CA SER A 509 -5.96 -17.85 9.71
C SER A 509 -7.43 -18.14 10.02
N PRO A 510 -7.91 -17.95 11.26
CA PRO A 510 -9.23 -18.40 11.66
C PRO A 510 -10.26 -17.73 10.75
N THR A 511 -10.78 -18.51 9.80
CA THR A 511 -11.97 -18.14 9.05
C THR A 511 -13.07 -17.91 10.08
N GLU A 512 -13.81 -16.84 9.94
CA GLU A 512 -14.87 -16.36 10.84
C GLU A 512 -16.07 -17.34 11.01
N LYS A 513 -15.91 -18.60 10.63
CA LYS A 513 -16.89 -19.68 10.85
C LYS A 513 -16.72 -20.41 12.19
N ASP A 514 -15.58 -20.29 12.88
CA ASP A 514 -15.35 -20.96 14.17
C ASP A 514 -15.74 -20.13 15.41
N ARG A 515 -16.44 -18.99 15.22
CA ARG A 515 -16.96 -18.17 16.34
C ARG A 515 -18.40 -18.48 16.73
N THR A 516 -19.09 -19.39 16.05
CA THR A 516 -20.45 -19.80 16.40
C THR A 516 -20.49 -21.16 17.07
N THR A 517 -19.66 -21.36 18.09
CA THR A 517 -19.87 -22.38 19.12
C THR A 517 -19.01 -22.01 20.31
N PHE A 518 -19.55 -21.15 21.19
CA PHE A 518 -19.53 -21.27 22.65
C PHE A 518 -20.45 -20.18 23.23
#